data_AF-A0A929K7D2-F1
#
_entry.id   AF-A0A929K7D2-F1
#
_cell.length_a   1.000
_cell.length_b   1.000
_cell.length_c   1.000
_cell.angle_alpha   90.00
_cell.angle_beta   90.00
_cell.angle_gamma   90.00
#
_symmetry.space_group_name_H-M   'P 1'
#
loop_
_entity.id
_entity.type
_entity.pdbx_description
1 polymer ?
#
loop_
_entity_poly.entity_id
_entity_poly.type
_entity_poly.pdbx_seq_one_letter_code
_entity_poly.pdbx_strand_id
1 'polypeptide(L)'
;MFVSLDLSWAEEIGSGTYHGYATIDRWGQNVFHLGPYHLFLSDKVAKQLKMYLGKPLELNASKIDNFKGDGAMIQEVDNVSVKEFATGLVLFASVESDSIKKSEGLTLHLVLRNESKEEIT
;
A
#
# COMPACT_ATOMS: atom_id res chain seq x y z
N MET A 1 -33.02 -13.61 -0.71
CA MET A 1 -32.88 -12.14 -0.66
C MET A 1 -31.46 -11.85 -1.11
N PHE A 2 -31.28 -11.39 -2.35
CA PHE A 2 -29.96 -11.03 -2.87
C PHE A 2 -29.69 -9.59 -2.48
N VAL A 3 -28.71 -9.37 -1.60
CA VAL A 3 -28.19 -8.04 -1.33
C VAL A 3 -27.30 -7.67 -2.52
N SER A 4 -27.86 -6.89 -3.44
CA SER A 4 -27.08 -6.19 -4.46
C SER A 4 -26.32 -5.08 -3.74
N LEU A 5 -25.04 -5.29 -3.48
CA LEU A 5 -24.14 -4.20 -3.11
C LEU A 5 -24.01 -3.31 -4.34
N ASP A 6 -24.70 -2.17 -4.30
CA ASP A 6 -24.57 -1.11 -5.29
C ASP A 6 -23.16 -0.52 -5.15
N LEU A 7 -22.23 -0.99 -5.99
CA LEU A 7 -20.82 -0.56 -6.04
C LEU A 7 -20.66 0.75 -6.85
N SER A 8 -21.74 1.51 -7.06
CA SER A 8 -21.77 2.65 -7.99
C SER A 8 -20.94 3.88 -7.57
N TRP A 9 -20.29 3.86 -6.41
CA TRP A 9 -19.44 4.98 -5.97
C TRP A 9 -17.99 4.51 -5.87
N ALA A 10 -17.38 4.18 -7.01
CA ALA A 10 -15.94 4.31 -7.10
C ALA A 10 -15.64 5.80 -6.86
N GLU A 11 -15.15 6.12 -5.66
CA GLU A 11 -14.76 7.47 -5.25
C GLU A 11 -13.85 8.06 -6.34
N GLU A 12 -14.18 9.23 -6.87
CA GLU A 12 -13.39 9.84 -7.95
C GLU A 12 -11.99 10.16 -7.44
N ILE A 13 -10.99 9.39 -7.90
CA ILE A 13 -9.60 9.56 -7.48
C ILE A 13 -8.95 10.63 -8.36
N GLY A 14 -8.88 11.86 -7.85
CA GLY A 14 -8.31 13.02 -8.52
C GLY A 14 -6.99 13.51 -7.92
N SER A 15 -6.47 14.64 -8.40
CA SER A 15 -5.32 15.30 -7.77
C SER A 15 -5.60 15.62 -6.29
N GLY A 16 -4.59 15.51 -5.43
CA GLY A 16 -4.75 15.80 -4.01
C GLY A 16 -3.63 15.28 -3.13
N THR A 17 -3.77 15.52 -1.83
CA THR A 17 -2.85 14.99 -0.82
C THR A 17 -3.31 13.61 -0.39
N TYR A 18 -2.41 12.63 -0.49
CA TYR A 18 -2.64 11.24 -0.13
C TYR A 18 -1.69 10.79 0.97
N HIS A 19 -2.21 9.92 1.84
CA HIS A 19 -1.46 9.29 2.92
C HIS A 19 -1.41 7.78 2.70
N GLY A 20 -0.21 7.21 2.72
CA GLY A 20 -0.09 5.80 2.34
C GLY A 20 1.34 5.28 2.25
N TYR A 21 1.48 4.16 1.55
CA TYR A 21 2.75 3.46 1.36
C TYR A 21 3.01 3.19 -0.10
N ALA A 22 4.22 3.51 -0.58
CA ALA A 22 4.69 3.04 -1.88
C ALA A 22 5.30 1.64 -1.72
N THR A 23 4.84 0.68 -2.52
CA THR A 23 5.34 -0.69 -2.54
C THR A 23 5.49 -1.20 -3.98
N ILE A 24 5.99 -2.43 -4.10
CA ILE A 24 5.98 -3.20 -5.33
C ILE A 24 5.09 -4.42 -5.08
N ASP A 25 4.10 -4.64 -5.94
CA ASP A 25 3.21 -5.78 -5.80
C ASP A 25 3.87 -7.10 -6.24
N ARG A 26 3.13 -8.20 -6.10
CA ARG A 26 3.63 -9.55 -6.44
C ARG A 26 3.98 -9.76 -7.92
N TRP A 27 3.49 -8.88 -8.81
CA TRP A 27 3.74 -8.91 -10.25
C TRP A 27 4.81 -7.89 -10.67
N GLY A 28 5.42 -7.18 -9.73
CA GLY A 28 6.45 -6.19 -10.00
C GLY A 28 5.90 -4.80 -10.37
N GLN A 29 4.61 -4.54 -10.18
CA GLN A 29 4.02 -3.22 -10.44
C GLN A 29 4.25 -2.29 -9.25
N ASN A 30 4.54 -1.02 -9.54
CA ASN A 30 4.68 0.00 -8.50
C ASN A 30 3.30 0.51 -8.09
N VAL A 31 2.98 0.39 -6.80
CA VAL A 31 1.65 0.69 -6.27
C VAL A 31 1.77 1.61 -5.06
N PHE A 32 0.84 2.54 -4.93
CA PHE A 32 0.62 3.35 -3.75
C PHE A 32 -0.65 2.91 -3.03
N HIS A 33 -0.52 2.53 -1.77
CA HIS A 33 -1.61 2.04 -0.93
C HIS A 33 -2.16 3.18 -0.07
N LEU A 34 -3.42 3.54 -0.23
CA LEU A 34 -4.12 4.54 0.59
C LEU A 34 -5.38 3.92 1.20
N GLY A 35 -5.27 3.49 2.47
CA GLY A 35 -6.34 2.75 3.12
C GLY A 35 -6.74 1.49 2.32
N PRO A 36 -8.01 1.33 1.94
CA PRO A 36 -8.48 0.18 1.16
C PRO A 36 -8.18 0.28 -0.35
N TYR A 37 -7.67 1.42 -0.82
CA TYR A 37 -7.45 1.67 -2.25
C TYR A 37 -5.99 1.51 -2.67
N HIS A 38 -5.81 1.16 -3.95
CA HIS A 38 -4.50 0.98 -4.58
C HIS A 38 -4.42 1.82 -5.85
N LEU A 39 -3.38 2.65 -5.95
CA LEU A 39 -3.09 3.44 -7.14
C LEU A 39 -1.83 2.95 -7.81
N PHE A 40 -1.87 2.82 -9.13
CA PHE A 40 -0.65 2.54 -9.88
C PHE A 40 0.25 3.77 -9.89
N LEU A 41 1.56 3.54 -9.97
CA LEU A 41 2.55 4.60 -10.09
C LEU A 41 3.16 4.56 -11.48
N SER A 42 3.25 5.73 -12.13
CA SER A 42 4.05 5.86 -13.35
C SER A 42 5.53 5.57 -13.05
N ASP A 43 6.30 5.17 -14.06
CA ASP A 43 7.75 4.94 -13.88
C ASP A 43 8.49 6.17 -13.35
N LYS A 44 8.03 7.37 -13.70
CA LYS A 44 8.56 8.64 -13.20
C LYS A 44 8.39 8.74 -11.69
N VAL A 45 7.15 8.53 -11.21
CA VAL A 45 6.83 8.61 -9.77
C VAL A 45 7.48 7.46 -9.01
N ALA A 46 7.48 6.24 -9.57
CA ALA A 46 8.15 5.08 -8.97
C ALA A 46 9.65 5.34 -8.72
N LYS A 47 10.35 5.97 -9.68
CA LYS A 47 11.76 6.37 -9.51
C LYS A 47 11.93 7.39 -8.38
N GLN A 48 11.04 8.39 -8.31
CA GLN A 48 11.03 9.40 -7.25
C GLN A 48 10.77 8.78 -5.86
N LEU A 49 9.91 7.78 -5.78
CA LEU A 49 9.51 7.13 -4.52
C LEU A 49 10.42 5.97 -4.08
N LYS A 50 11.42 5.59 -4.88
CA LYS A 50 12.26 4.40 -4.65
C LYS A 50 12.93 4.37 -3.27
N MET A 51 13.39 5.51 -2.75
CA MET A 51 14.03 5.60 -1.42
C MET A 51 13.04 5.61 -0.24
N TYR A 52 11.75 5.66 -0.55
CA TYR A 52 10.64 5.77 0.39
C TYR A 52 9.78 4.50 0.45
N LEU A 53 10.17 3.44 -0.28
CA LEU A 53 9.44 2.18 -0.28
C LEU A 53 9.25 1.63 1.14
N GLY A 54 8.03 1.20 1.45
CA GLY A 54 7.65 0.67 2.76
C GLY A 54 7.59 1.70 3.89
N LYS A 55 7.87 2.98 3.64
CA LYS A 55 7.72 4.05 4.62
C LYS A 55 6.32 4.67 4.54
N PRO A 56 5.79 5.20 5.65
CA PRO A 56 4.57 5.98 5.63
C PRO A 56 4.83 7.35 4.99
N LEU A 57 4.05 7.69 3.97
CA LEU A 57 4.22 8.90 3.16
C LEU A 57 2.97 9.76 3.15
N GLU A 58 3.21 11.07 3.16
CA GLU A 58 2.29 12.05 2.63
C GLU A 58 2.82 12.50 1.26
N LEU A 59 2.03 12.33 0.22
CA LEU A 59 2.35 12.80 -1.12
C LEU A 59 1.27 13.73 -1.65
N ASN A 60 1.67 14.72 -2.45
CA ASN A 60 0.74 15.57 -3.19
C ASN A 60 0.76 15.14 -4.66
N ALA A 61 -0.26 14.41 -5.09
CA ALA A 61 -0.44 13.99 -6.47
C ALA A 61 -1.06 15.13 -7.28
N SER A 62 -0.29 15.72 -8.18
CA SER A 62 -0.75 16.82 -9.03
C SER A 62 -1.41 16.34 -10.32
N LYS A 63 -1.15 15.09 -10.73
CA LYS A 63 -1.77 14.48 -11.90
C LYS A 63 -2.07 13.00 -11.68
N ILE A 64 -3.33 12.62 -11.89
CA ILE A 64 -3.81 11.24 -11.88
C ILE A 64 -4.53 10.98 -13.19
N ASP A 65 -4.21 9.86 -13.83
CA ASP A 65 -4.89 9.38 -15.04
C ASP A 65 -5.75 8.16 -14.69
N ASN A 66 -6.89 8.01 -15.37
CA ASN A 66 -7.66 6.77 -15.32
C ASN A 66 -6.85 5.65 -16.00
N PHE A 67 -6.44 4.67 -15.20
CA PHE A 67 -5.69 3.51 -15.64
C PHE A 67 -6.65 2.46 -16.20
N LYS A 68 -6.28 1.80 -17.30
CA LYS A 68 -7.15 0.86 -18.02
C LYS A 68 -7.74 -0.19 -17.07
N GLY A 69 -9.07 -0.30 -17.03
CA GLY A 69 -9.79 -1.34 -16.28
C GLY A 69 -10.15 -0.96 -14.85
N ASP A 70 -10.70 0.23 -14.64
CA ASP A 70 -11.27 0.73 -13.38
C ASP A 70 -10.25 1.14 -12.28
N GLY A 71 -8.97 1.28 -12.65
CA GLY A 71 -7.92 1.76 -11.74
C GLY A 71 -7.54 3.23 -11.99
N ALA A 72 -6.75 3.80 -11.08
CA ALA A 72 -6.15 5.12 -11.26
C ALA A 72 -4.62 5.05 -11.13
N MET A 73 -3.92 5.92 -11.87
CA MET A 73 -2.46 5.96 -11.92
C MET A 73 -1.94 7.37 -11.62
N ILE A 74 -1.10 7.49 -10.59
CA ILE A 74 -0.40 8.73 -10.26
C ILE A 74 0.70 8.97 -11.31
N GLN A 75 0.54 10.05 -12.09
CA GLN A 75 1.50 10.46 -13.10
C GLN A 75 2.57 11.38 -12.54
N GLU A 76 2.18 12.28 -11.64
CA GLU A 76 3.03 13.36 -11.13
C GLU A 76 2.78 13.62 -9.64
N VAL A 77 3.87 13.91 -8.93
CA VAL A 77 3.86 14.19 -7.50
C VAL A 77 4.74 15.42 -7.25
N ASP A 78 4.15 16.47 -6.70
CA ASP A 78 4.82 17.74 -6.48
C ASP A 78 5.70 17.72 -5.22
N ASN A 79 5.22 17.04 -4.18
CA ASN A 79 5.92 16.94 -2.91
C ASN A 79 5.73 15.55 -2.27
N VAL A 80 6.76 15.08 -1.58
CA VAL A 80 6.78 13.82 -0.84
C VAL A 80 7.43 14.08 0.51
N SER A 81 6.75 13.69 1.58
CA SER A 81 7.32 13.69 2.92
C SER A 81 7.07 12.37 3.63
N VAL A 82 8.04 11.95 4.44
CA VAL A 82 7.83 10.84 5.38
C VAL A 82 7.04 11.40 6.55
N LYS A 83 5.87 10.81 6.80
CA LYS A 83 5.00 11.23 7.89
C LYS A 83 4.75 10.02 8.77
N GLU A 84 5.30 10.02 9.98
CA GLU A 84 4.88 9.03 10.97
C GLU A 84 3.39 9.23 11.22
N PHE A 85 2.58 8.23 10.88
CA PHE A 85 1.17 8.23 11.23
C PHE A 85 1.10 7.98 12.74
N ALA A 86 1.02 9.07 13.50
CA ALA A 86 1.10 9.05 14.96
C ALA A 86 -0.09 8.36 15.65
N THR A 87 -1.06 7.83 14.91
CA THR A 87 -2.23 7.16 15.48
C THR A 87 -2.69 6.05 14.56
N GLY A 88 -2.52 4.80 14.98
CA GLY A 88 -3.01 3.64 14.23
C GLY A 88 -2.28 2.36 14.57
N LEU A 89 -2.97 1.24 14.32
CA LEU A 89 -2.43 -0.11 14.44
C LEU A 89 -1.19 -0.27 13.54
N VAL A 90 -0.01 -0.35 14.15
CA VAL A 90 1.23 -0.75 13.48
C VAL A 90 1.34 -2.27 13.58
N LEU A 91 1.25 -2.96 12.44
CA LEU A 91 1.48 -4.40 12.37
C LEU A 91 2.84 -4.70 11.74
N PHE A 92 3.66 -5.44 12.46
CA PHE A 92 4.84 -6.09 11.90
C PHE A 92 4.48 -7.50 11.44
N ALA A 93 4.73 -7.79 10.16
CA ALA A 93 4.56 -9.12 9.58
C ALA A 93 5.93 -9.75 9.33
N SER A 94 6.13 -10.96 9.84
CA SER A 94 7.32 -11.76 9.56
C SER A 94 6.94 -13.17 9.16
N VAL A 95 7.81 -13.82 8.40
CA VAL A 95 7.69 -15.24 8.06
C VAL A 95 8.77 -15.98 8.84
N GLU A 96 8.34 -16.88 9.71
CA GLU A 96 9.22 -17.79 10.44
C GLU A 96 9.11 -19.17 9.79
N SER A 97 10.23 -19.86 9.59
CA SER A 97 10.23 -21.24 9.08
C SER A 97 10.68 -22.19 10.17
N ASP A 98 10.05 -23.35 10.27
CA ASP A 98 10.60 -24.44 11.06
C ASP A 98 11.91 -24.93 10.44
N SER A 99 12.76 -25.55 11.27
CA SER A 99 14.02 -26.17 10.81
C SER A 99 13.78 -27.07 9.60
N ILE A 100 14.38 -26.71 8.46
CA ILE A 100 14.21 -27.42 7.19
C ILE A 100 14.86 -28.80 7.30
N LYS A 101 14.05 -29.86 7.27
CA LYS A 101 14.52 -31.24 7.18
C LYS A 101 14.53 -31.72 5.74
N LYS A 102 15.61 -32.40 5.35
CA LYS A 102 15.76 -32.96 4.01
C LYS A 102 14.65 -34.00 3.77
N SER A 103 13.89 -33.83 2.69
CA SER A 103 12.75 -34.70 2.29
C SER A 103 11.43 -34.47 3.03
N GLU A 104 11.34 -33.44 3.88
CA GLU A 104 10.08 -32.96 4.44
C GLU A 104 9.69 -31.62 3.77
N GLY A 105 8.38 -31.35 3.67
CA GLY A 105 7.88 -30.08 3.14
C GLY A 105 8.29 -28.89 3.99
N LEU A 106 8.33 -27.70 3.39
CA LEU A 106 8.62 -26.45 4.10
C LEU A 106 7.34 -25.93 4.77
N THR A 107 7.37 -25.77 6.09
CA THR A 107 6.34 -25.05 6.84
C THR A 107 6.78 -23.62 7.07
N LEU A 108 5.92 -22.67 6.71
CA LEU A 108 6.10 -21.24 6.94
C LEU A 108 4.98 -20.74 7.85
N HIS A 109 5.36 -20.06 8.93
CA HIS A 109 4.46 -19.39 9.86
C HIS A 109 4.44 -17.89 9.55
N LEU A 110 3.28 -17.34 9.20
CA LEU A 110 3.08 -15.91 9.14
C LEU A 110 2.81 -15.39 10.56
N VAL A 111 3.73 -14.59 11.09
CA VAL A 111 3.62 -14.00 12.42
C VAL A 111 3.28 -12.52 12.26
N LEU A 112 2.13 -12.12 12.79
CA LEU A 112 1.68 -10.72 12.85
C LEU A 112 1.82 -10.22 14.30
N ARG A 113 2.56 -9.13 14.51
CA ARG A 113 2.76 -8.50 15.82
C ARG A 113 2.25 -7.07 15.79
N ASN A 114 1.52 -6.66 16.81
CA ASN A 114 1.16 -5.25 17.01
C ASN A 114 2.35 -4.53 17.66
N GLU A 115 2.91 -3.54 16.96
CA GLU A 115 4.02 -2.69 17.42
C GLU A 115 3.57 -1.23 17.67
N SER A 116 2.27 -1.00 17.86
CA SER A 116 1.74 0.32 18.16
C SER A 116 2.29 0.82 19.49
N LYS A 117 2.72 2.09 19.54
CA LYS A 117 3.21 2.74 20.77
C LYS A 117 2.09 3.05 21.77
N GLU A 118 0.84 3.07 21.31
CA GLU A 118 -0.35 3.31 22.11
C GLU A 118 -1.20 2.02 22.15
N GLU A 119 -1.75 1.72 23.33
CA GLU A 119 -2.73 0.64 23.49
C GLU A 119 -3.99 1.00 22.67
N ILE A 120 -4.36 0.13 21.75
CA ILE A 120 -5.58 0.29 20.97
C ILE A 120 -6.72 -0.31 21.79
N THR A 121 -7.37 0.52 22.60
CA THR A 121 -8.59 0.18 23.36
C THR A 121 -9.84 0.19 22.47
#